data_AF-A0A357G179-F1
#
_entry.id   AF-A0A357G179-F1
#
_cell.length_a   1.000
_cell.length_b   1.000
_cell.length_c   1.000
_cell.angle_alpha   90.00
_cell.angle_beta   90.00
_cell.angle_gamma   90.00
#
_symmetry.space_group_name_H-M   'P 1'
#
loop_
_entity.id
_entity.type
_entity.pdbx_description
1 polymer ?
#
loop_
_entity_poly.entity_id
_entity_poly.type
_entity_poly.pdbx_seq_one_letter_code
_entity_poly.pdbx_strand_id
1 'polypeptide(L)' 'DIRSNGPVIAITAANTSQFGEFREAVGHVQNGGSGWRVNIDRLCVGRECGQHGLAASLKINKVSVDKAG' A
#
# COMPACT_ATOMS: atom_id res chain seq x y z
N ASP A 1 -3.78 10.54 -2.40
CA ASP A 1 -4.07 10.59 -0.95
C ASP A 1 -3.51 9.34 -0.29
N ILE A 2 -2.91 9.47 0.90
CA ILE A 2 -2.32 8.35 1.65
C ILE A 2 -2.86 8.41 3.06
N ARG A 3 -3.58 7.37 3.49
CA ARG A 3 -4.17 7.27 4.83
C ARG A 3 -3.69 6.00 5.54
N SER A 4 -3.54 6.07 6.85
CA SER A 4 -3.20 4.93 7.70
C SER A 4 -4.33 4.65 8.69
N ASN A 5 -4.66 3.36 8.86
CA ASN A 5 -5.58 2.87 9.89
C ASN A 5 -5.02 1.57 10.49
N GLY A 6 -4.36 1.67 11.64
CA GLY A 6 -3.69 0.54 12.28
C GLY A 6 -2.59 -0.04 11.39
N PRO A 7 -2.61 -1.36 11.08
CA PRO A 7 -1.63 -1.97 10.18
C PRO A 7 -1.93 -1.73 8.70
N VAL A 8 -2.99 -0.99 8.34
CA VAL A 8 -3.41 -0.81 6.94
C VAL A 8 -3.06 0.58 6.43
N ILE A 9 -2.42 0.64 5.27
CA ILE A 9 -2.21 1.88 4.49
C ILE A 9 -3.11 1.83 3.26
N ALA A 10 -3.96 2.84 3.11
CA ALA A 10 -4.76 3.06 1.91
C ALA A 10 -4.12 4.17 1.07
N ILE A 11 -3.81 3.87 -0.18
CA ILE A 11 -3.32 4.82 -1.17
C ILE A 11 -4.38 4.95 -2.26
N THR A 12 -4.84 6.16 -2.53
CA THR A 12 -5.84 6.40 -3.58
C THR A 12 -5.48 7.60 -4.44
N ALA A 13 -5.94 7.59 -5.68
CA ALA A 13 -5.88 8.74 -6.58
C ALA A 13 -7.22 8.92 -7.29
N ALA A 14 -7.60 10.19 -7.55
CA ALA A 14 -8.86 10.48 -8.21
C ALA A 14 -8.84 10.03 -9.67
N ASN A 15 -7.71 10.20 -10.36
CA ASN A 15 -7.59 9.98 -11.80
C ASN A 15 -6.43 9.04 -12.13
N THR A 16 -6.55 8.31 -13.25
CA THR A 16 -5.50 7.41 -13.75
C THR A 16 -4.28 8.16 -14.31
N SER A 17 -4.39 9.46 -14.57
CA SER A 17 -3.25 10.30 -14.95
C SER A 17 -2.15 10.36 -13.88
N GLN A 18 -2.51 10.08 -12.62
CA GLN A 18 -1.58 10.06 -11.48
C GLN A 18 -0.92 8.69 -11.28
N PHE A 19 -1.00 7.79 -12.25
CA PHE A 19 -0.54 6.41 -12.10
C PHE A 19 0.95 6.29 -11.75
N GLY A 20 1.80 7.15 -12.30
CA GLY A 20 3.23 7.17 -11.96
C GLY A 20 3.45 7.43 -10.48
N GLU A 21 2.90 8.53 -9.97
CA GLU A 21 3.00 8.91 -8.55
C GLU A 21 2.41 7.84 -7.62
N PHE A 22 1.24 7.30 -8.00
CA PHE A 22 0.58 6.23 -7.28
C PHE A 22 1.45 4.97 -7.19
N ARG A 23 2.04 4.55 -8.32
CA ARG A 23 2.90 3.37 -8.39
C ARG A 23 4.13 3.53 -7.51
N GLU A 24 4.77 4.69 -7.54
CA GLU A 24 5.95 4.96 -6.71
C GLU A 24 5.59 4.99 -5.22
N ALA A 25 4.45 5.57 -4.84
CA ALA A 25 3.98 5.53 -3.45
C ALA A 25 3.72 4.10 -2.96
N VAL A 26 3.04 3.27 -3.77
CA VAL A 26 2.80 1.85 -3.46
C VAL A 26 4.12 1.07 -3.37
N GLY A 27 5.05 1.31 -4.30
CA GLY A 27 6.37 0.69 -4.31
C GLY A 27 7.21 1.08 -3.10
N HIS A 28 7.17 2.34 -2.69
CA HIS A 28 7.88 2.84 -1.53
C HIS A 28 7.41 2.15 -0.23
N VAL A 29 6.10 1.97 -0.08
CA VAL A 29 5.54 1.24 1.08
C VAL A 29 5.91 -0.25 1.01
N GLN A 30 5.83 -0.88 -0.16
CA GLN A 30 6.21 -2.30 -0.32
C GLN A 30 7.68 -2.56 0.00
N ASN A 31 8.57 -1.64 -0.38
CA ASN A 31 9.99 -1.70 -0.08
C ASN A 31 10.33 -1.24 1.34
N GLY A 32 9.34 -1.15 2.22
CA GLY A 32 9.51 -0.79 3.62
C GLY A 32 10.64 -1.58 4.29
N GLY A 33 11.47 -0.89 5.08
CA GLY A 33 12.74 -1.37 5.65
C GLY A 33 12.71 -2.63 6.55
N SER A 34 13.79 -2.86 7.30
CA SER A 34 13.97 -4.11 8.06
C SER A 34 12.90 -4.30 9.17
N GLY A 35 12.28 -5.49 9.22
CA GLY A 35 11.38 -5.89 10.32
C GLY A 35 9.87 -5.75 10.07
N TRP A 36 9.44 -5.49 8.84
CA TRP A 36 8.02 -5.47 8.46
C TRP A 36 7.83 -6.05 7.06
N ARG A 37 6.78 -6.87 6.91
CA ARG A 37 6.38 -7.48 5.65
C ARG A 37 5.07 -6.84 5.21
N VAL A 38 5.06 -6.31 4.00
CA VAL A 38 3.90 -5.65 3.43
C VAL A 38 3.18 -6.60 2.48
N ASN A 39 1.88 -6.78 2.71
CA ASN A 39 1.00 -7.51 1.81
C ASN A 39 0.09 -6.51 1.07
N ILE A 40 -0.16 -6.74 -0.22
CA ILE A 40 -1.17 -6.00 -0.96
C ILE A 40 -2.50 -6.74 -0.77
N ASP A 41 -3.42 -6.14 -0.01
CA ASP A 41 -4.77 -6.69 0.20
C ASP A 41 -5.71 -6.33 -0.95
N ARG A 42 -5.51 -5.14 -1.56
CA ARG A 42 -6.24 -4.70 -2.75
C ARG A 42 -5.34 -3.83 -3.61
N LEU A 43 -5.41 -4.02 -4.92
CA LEU A 43 -4.85 -3.11 -5.92
C LEU A 43 -5.83 -3.06 -7.09
N CYS A 44 -6.18 -1.86 -7.53
CA CYS A 44 -7.07 -1.68 -8.67
C CYS A 44 -6.69 -0.41 -9.46
N VAL A 45 -7.11 -0.37 -10.72
CA VAL A 45 -6.90 0.72 -11.68
C VAL A 45 -8.18 0.95 -12.49
N GLY A 46 -8.64 2.20 -12.52
CA GLY A 46 -9.81 2.60 -13.30
C GLY A 46 -11.12 2.18 -12.65
N ARG A 47 -12.07 1.70 -13.46
CA ARG A 47 -13.47 1.52 -13.03
C ARG A 47 -13.65 0.51 -11.89
N GLU A 48 -12.74 -0.44 -11.75
CA GLU A 48 -12.73 -1.42 -10.66
C GLU A 48 -12.44 -0.81 -9.27
N CYS A 49 -11.98 0.44 -9.22
CA CYS A 49 -11.76 1.18 -7.97
C CYS A 49 -12.99 1.93 -7.46
N GLY A 50 -14.13 1.86 -8.15
CA GLY A 50 -15.37 2.50 -7.73
C GLY A 50 -15.27 4.03 -7.75
N GLN A 51 -15.16 4.66 -6.58
CA GLN A 51 -15.12 6.12 -6.43
C GLN A 51 -13.76 6.75 -6.75
N HIS A 52 -12.71 5.94 -6.92
CA HIS A 52 -11.36 6.41 -7.22
C HIS A 52 -10.92 5.93 -8.61
N GLY A 53 -10.00 6.66 -9.23
CA GLY A 53 -9.34 6.22 -10.46
C GLY A 53 -8.22 5.23 -10.20
N LEU A 54 -7.62 5.24 -9.01
CA LEU A 54 -6.59 4.29 -8.56
C LEU A 54 -6.77 4.03 -7.06
N ALA A 55 -6.63 2.78 -6.62
CA ALA A 55 -6.62 2.47 -5.20
C ALA A 55 -5.75 1.25 -4.87
N ALA A 56 -5.05 1.33 -3.74
CA ALA A 56 -4.33 0.22 -3.12
C ALA A 56 -4.61 0.18 -1.62
N SER A 57 -4.74 -1.02 -1.07
CA SER A 57 -4.78 -1.29 0.36
C SER A 57 -3.61 -2.21 0.68
N LEU A 58 -2.72 -1.74 1.54
CA LEU A 58 -1.47 -2.39 1.93
C LEU A 58 -1.55 -2.72 3.41
N LYS A 59 -1.26 -3.97 3.78
CA LYS A 59 -1.25 -4.42 5.18
C LYS A 59 0.17 -4.69 5.65
N ILE A 60 0.54 -4.01 6.72
CA ILE A 60 1.84 -4.07 7.37
C ILE A 60 1.80 -5.12 8.47
N ASN A 61 2.64 -6.14 8.34
CA ASN A 61 2.87 -7.12 9.38
C ASN A 61 4.28 -6.89 9.94
N LYS A 62 4.39 -6.49 11.21
CA LYS A 62 5.70 -6.42 11.88
C LYS A 62 6.19 -7.83 12.16
N VAL A 63 7.43 -8.11 11.77
CA VAL A 63 8.09 -9.39 12.02
C VAL A 63 9.03 -9.19 13.21
N SER A 64 8.69 -9.79 14.34
CA SER A 64 9.59 -9.87 15.48
C SER A 64 10.50 -11.07 15.27
N VAL A 65 11.82 -10.85 15.29
CA VAL A 65 12.78 -11.95 15.33
C VAL A 65 13.04 -12.24 16.81
N ASP A 66 12.46 -13.31 17.34
CA ASP A 66 12.91 -13.86 18.61
C ASP A 66 14.34 -14.38 18.42
N LYS A 67 15.25 -14.02 19.34
CA LYS A 67 16.64 -14.44 19.28
C LYS A 67 16.68 -15.96 19.17
N ALA A 68 17.24 -16.48 18.08
CA ALA A 68 17.64 -17.87 18.01
C ALA A 68 18.62 -18.11 19.18
N GLY A 69 18.20 -18.97 20.11
CA GLY A 69 18.99 -19.38 21.27
C GLY A 69 20.24 -20.16 20.87
#